data_AF-A0A975G7G3-F1
#
_entry.id   AF-A0A975G7G3-F1
#
_cell.length_a   1.000
_cell.length_b   1.000
_cell.length_c   1.000
_cell.angle_alpha   90.00
_cell.angle_beta   90.00
_cell.angle_gamma   90.00
#
_symmetry.space_group_name_H-M   'P 1'
#
loop_
_entity.id
_entity.type
_entity.pdbx_description
1 polymer ?
#
loop_
_entity_poly.entity_id
_entity_poly.type
_entity_poly.pdbx_seq_one_letter_code
_entity_poly.pdbx_strand_id
1 'polypeptide(L)'
;MRALPALALGFFSIATSASATEAAFSTDGKTLYAISRTGDGLLAFETGNVTPKQIPLPKAFAGEASQLLADPQGLLVTAAGKLWQWNPADAKAAPKAVAPLPASFQVFGLSRADGEGVAGMVLINGWYSLDPAKPKPKDADENASLFGLKPGGKAFKPVFVRRLEHVTACPVFANGRMVFGGDHDLWEGGLEGEEEDMDFRAGTLWGHRSAPLGMFNTDSANGGGMGVRQVVIAGDTVWAALGGRHMGALVSVPLEKKVADQEHPDLTETWKIQREQLAQAQPVLLPQEGEEKGFDTIESVDGLCVWTGPDGAWKIAFRADNKTFWQIEKGAKEPKKLFEQPGQE
;
A
#
# COMPACT_ATOMS: atom_id res chain seq x y z
N MET A 1 0.74 37.15 -40.17
CA MET A 1 0.57 36.85 -38.73
C MET A 1 0.18 35.38 -38.61
N ARG A 2 1.09 34.52 -38.14
CA ARG A 2 0.80 33.11 -37.87
C ARG A 2 0.53 32.97 -36.37
N ALA A 3 -0.67 32.51 -36.02
CA ALA A 3 -1.05 32.24 -34.65
C ALA A 3 -0.24 31.04 -34.12
N LEU A 4 0.44 31.21 -32.99
CA LEU A 4 0.98 30.11 -32.20
C LEU A 4 -0.18 29.34 -31.55
N PRO A 5 -0.25 28.01 -31.66
CA PRO A 5 -1.19 27.23 -30.87
C PRO A 5 -0.73 27.23 -29.40
N ALA A 6 -1.71 27.34 -28.53
CA ALA A 6 -1.59 27.45 -27.09
C ALA A 6 -0.73 26.33 -26.49
N LEU A 7 0.27 26.73 -25.69
CA LEU A 7 0.75 25.92 -24.58
C LEU A 7 -0.41 25.77 -23.59
N ALA A 8 -1.22 24.74 -23.77
CA ALA A 8 -1.93 24.16 -22.65
C ALA A 8 -0.87 23.48 -21.78
N LEU A 9 -0.33 24.23 -20.80
CA LEU A 9 0.28 23.61 -19.64
C LEU A 9 -0.83 22.76 -19.01
N GLY A 10 -0.85 21.47 -19.38
CA GLY A 10 -1.55 20.47 -18.61
C GLY A 10 -0.94 20.53 -17.22
N PHE A 11 -1.70 21.09 -16.28
CA PHE A 11 -1.57 20.72 -14.88
C PHE A 11 -1.79 19.21 -14.85
N PHE A 12 -0.73 18.43 -15.03
CA PHE A 12 -0.68 17.08 -14.53
C PHE A 12 -0.86 17.25 -13.04
N SER A 13 -2.09 17.04 -12.56
CA SER A 13 -2.32 16.83 -11.15
C SER A 13 -1.35 15.73 -10.77
N ILE A 14 -0.37 16.06 -9.93
CA ILE A 14 0.47 15.08 -9.26
C ILE A 14 -0.49 14.31 -8.35
N ALA A 15 -1.20 13.36 -8.94
CA ALA A 15 -1.97 12.38 -8.22
C ALA A 15 -0.90 11.48 -7.61
N THR A 16 -0.54 11.79 -6.37
CA THR A 16 0.42 11.01 -5.61
C THR A 16 0.00 9.55 -5.66
N SER A 17 0.87 8.70 -6.15
CA SER A 17 0.71 7.25 -6.18
C SER A 17 0.76 6.70 -4.76
N ALA A 18 -0.36 6.83 -4.05
CA ALA A 18 -0.53 6.25 -2.73
C ALA A 18 -0.58 4.70 -2.86
N SER A 19 0.09 4.03 -1.94
CA SER A 19 -0.25 2.64 -1.60
C SER A 19 -1.56 2.64 -0.85
N ALA A 20 -2.38 1.67 -1.18
CA ALA A 20 -3.71 1.52 -0.65
C ALA A 20 -3.83 0.20 0.10
N THR A 21 -4.36 0.32 1.30
CA THR A 21 -4.62 -0.79 2.21
C THR A 21 -6.10 -0.68 2.64
N GLU A 22 -6.42 -0.96 3.90
CA GLU A 22 -7.75 -0.70 4.47
C GLU A 22 -8.01 0.80 4.75
N ALA A 23 -7.09 1.70 4.37
CA ALA A 23 -7.26 3.14 4.50
C ALA A 23 -6.65 3.91 3.31
N ALA A 24 -7.17 5.12 3.07
CA ALA A 24 -6.65 6.07 2.09
C ALA A 24 -7.01 7.51 2.47
N PHE A 25 -6.08 8.43 2.24
CA PHE A 25 -6.40 9.86 2.28
C PHE A 25 -7.17 10.29 1.03
N SER A 26 -8.03 11.30 1.15
CA SER A 26 -8.54 12.06 0.01
C SER A 26 -7.37 12.67 -0.77
N THR A 27 -7.58 12.97 -2.05
CA THR A 27 -6.53 13.56 -2.91
C THR A 27 -6.03 14.90 -2.41
N ASP A 28 -6.86 15.67 -1.70
CA ASP A 28 -6.49 16.93 -1.05
C ASP A 28 -5.90 16.75 0.37
N GLY A 29 -5.81 15.52 0.86
CA GLY A 29 -5.23 15.18 2.16
C GLY A 29 -6.01 15.67 3.37
N LYS A 30 -7.26 16.12 3.17
CA LYS A 30 -8.10 16.65 4.24
C LYS A 30 -8.87 15.56 4.97
N THR A 31 -9.19 14.45 4.31
CA THR A 31 -9.97 13.38 4.91
C THR A 31 -9.21 12.07 4.82
N LEU A 32 -9.04 11.36 5.94
CA LEU A 32 -8.63 9.96 5.95
C LEU A 32 -9.88 9.09 5.93
N TYR A 33 -10.00 8.22 4.95
CA TYR A 33 -11.01 7.17 4.90
C TYR A 33 -10.40 5.84 5.34
N ALA A 34 -11.09 5.10 6.19
CA ALA A 34 -10.69 3.76 6.59
C ALA A 34 -11.87 2.80 6.63
N ILE A 35 -11.66 1.54 6.29
CA ILE A 35 -12.68 0.49 6.41
C ILE A 35 -12.87 0.19 7.89
N SER A 36 -14.12 0.29 8.37
CA SER A 36 -14.46 -0.08 9.74
C SER A 36 -14.40 -1.59 9.91
N ARG A 37 -13.76 -2.07 10.99
CA ARG A 37 -13.78 -3.51 11.33
C ARG A 37 -14.96 -3.95 12.18
N THR A 38 -15.68 -3.01 12.80
CA THR A 38 -16.80 -3.31 13.69
C THR A 38 -18.17 -2.93 13.12
N GLY A 39 -18.24 -2.45 11.88
CA GLY A 39 -19.52 -2.15 11.24
C GLY A 39 -19.46 -1.98 9.73
N ASP A 40 -20.62 -1.91 9.10
CA ASP A 40 -20.80 -1.88 7.64
C ASP A 40 -20.59 -0.46 7.05
N GLY A 41 -19.42 0.12 7.27
CA GLY A 41 -19.13 1.50 6.89
C GLY A 41 -17.66 1.83 6.69
N LEU A 42 -17.42 3.00 6.11
CA LEU A 42 -16.15 3.70 6.22
C LEU A 42 -16.15 4.60 7.45
N LEU A 43 -15.01 4.70 8.11
CA LEU A 43 -14.67 5.79 9.02
C LEU A 43 -14.05 6.92 8.19
N ALA A 44 -14.51 8.15 8.38
CA ALA A 44 -13.95 9.34 7.77
C ALA A 44 -13.45 10.29 8.85
N PHE A 45 -12.15 10.58 8.85
CA PHE A 45 -11.50 11.51 9.77
C PHE A 45 -11.14 12.77 9.02
N GLU A 46 -11.72 13.90 9.42
CA GLU A 46 -11.23 15.20 8.95
C GLU A 46 -9.90 15.50 9.63
N THR A 47 -8.91 15.97 8.88
CA THR A 47 -7.58 16.31 9.40
C THR A 47 -7.72 17.28 10.56
N GLY A 48 -7.16 16.93 11.71
CA GLY A 48 -7.23 17.72 12.94
C GLY A 48 -8.42 17.38 13.83
N ASN A 49 -9.39 16.60 13.34
CA ASN A 49 -10.52 16.08 14.11
C ASN A 49 -10.32 14.58 14.41
N VAL A 50 -10.31 14.25 15.70
CA VAL A 50 -10.13 12.86 16.19
C VAL A 50 -11.44 12.07 16.21
N THR A 51 -12.59 12.71 15.99
CA THR A 51 -13.89 12.04 15.98
C THR A 51 -14.24 11.60 14.55
N PRO A 52 -14.25 10.29 14.23
CA PRO A 52 -14.65 9.83 12.92
C PRO A 52 -16.14 10.05 12.66
N LYS A 53 -16.47 10.37 11.42
CA LYS A 53 -17.82 10.21 10.88
C LYS A 53 -17.94 8.84 10.24
N GLN A 54 -18.97 8.09 10.61
CA GLN A 54 -19.30 6.84 9.92
C GLN A 54 -20.07 7.13 8.61
N ILE A 55 -19.61 6.55 7.51
CA ILE A 55 -20.24 6.64 6.20
C ILE A 55 -20.69 5.23 5.81
N PRO A 56 -22.00 4.97 5.62
CA PRO A 56 -22.47 3.67 5.18
C PRO A 56 -21.87 3.26 3.83
N LEU A 57 -21.48 1.99 3.70
CA LEU A 57 -21.04 1.47 2.41
C LEU A 57 -22.25 1.35 1.45
N PRO A 58 -22.08 1.67 0.14
CA PRO A 58 -23.07 1.37 -0.86
C PRO A 58 -23.51 -0.10 -0.85
N LYS A 59 -24.81 -0.35 -1.01
CA LYS A 59 -25.39 -1.71 -1.04
C LYS A 59 -24.72 -2.65 -2.06
N ALA A 60 -24.14 -2.09 -3.12
CA ALA A 60 -23.44 -2.85 -4.15
C ALA A 60 -22.22 -3.63 -3.62
N PHE A 61 -21.66 -3.22 -2.47
CA PHE A 61 -20.48 -3.85 -1.88
C PHE A 61 -20.40 -3.75 -0.35
N ALA A 62 -21.53 -3.55 0.33
CA ALA A 62 -21.58 -3.50 1.78
C ALA A 62 -21.11 -4.84 2.39
N GLY A 63 -20.26 -4.78 3.42
CA GLY A 63 -19.70 -5.97 4.10
C GLY A 63 -18.54 -6.67 3.39
N GLU A 64 -18.17 -6.25 2.18
CA GLU A 64 -17.16 -6.93 1.36
C GLU A 64 -16.01 -6.02 0.89
N ALA A 65 -15.97 -4.75 1.34
CA ALA A 65 -14.87 -3.85 1.03
C ALA A 65 -13.57 -4.32 1.69
N SER A 66 -12.48 -4.35 0.93
CA SER A 66 -11.18 -4.83 1.42
C SER A 66 -10.05 -3.82 1.27
N GLN A 67 -9.95 -3.08 0.16
CA GLN A 67 -8.88 -2.10 -0.07
C GLN A 67 -9.42 -0.78 -0.60
N LEU A 68 -8.78 0.34 -0.22
CA LEU A 68 -9.14 1.70 -0.60
C LEU A 68 -7.95 2.44 -1.20
N LEU A 69 -8.10 3.02 -2.39
CA LEU A 69 -7.10 3.87 -3.03
C LEU A 69 -7.67 5.24 -3.38
N ALA A 70 -6.93 6.29 -3.08
CA ALA A 70 -7.28 7.65 -3.48
C ALA A 70 -7.31 7.78 -5.01
N ASP A 71 -8.36 8.41 -5.54
CA ASP A 71 -8.55 8.64 -6.96
C ASP A 71 -9.03 10.08 -7.21
N PRO A 72 -8.69 10.72 -8.35
CA PRO A 72 -9.20 12.05 -8.66
C PRO A 72 -10.73 12.18 -8.62
N GLN A 73 -11.47 11.07 -8.82
CA GLN A 73 -12.94 11.06 -8.76
C GLN A 73 -13.48 10.50 -7.43
N GLY A 74 -12.64 10.29 -6.41
CA GLY A 74 -13.04 9.78 -5.11
C GLY A 74 -12.11 8.67 -4.61
N LEU A 75 -12.64 7.48 -4.41
CA LEU A 75 -11.91 6.28 -4.03
C LEU A 75 -12.08 5.20 -5.10
N LEU A 76 -11.01 4.46 -5.33
CA LEU A 76 -11.10 3.09 -5.84
C LEU A 76 -11.25 2.12 -4.68
N VAL A 77 -12.18 1.17 -4.81
CA VAL A 77 -12.52 0.21 -3.75
C VAL A 77 -12.54 -1.19 -4.32
N THR A 78 -11.78 -2.13 -3.74
CA THR A 78 -11.94 -3.55 -4.07
C THR A 78 -12.99 -4.18 -3.16
N ALA A 79 -14.04 -4.73 -3.75
CA ALA A 79 -15.14 -5.34 -3.01
C ALA A 79 -16.03 -6.19 -3.92
N ALA A 80 -16.69 -7.21 -3.37
CA ALA A 80 -17.65 -8.05 -4.10
C ALA A 80 -17.11 -8.55 -5.47
N GLY A 81 -15.85 -9.00 -5.48
CA GLY A 81 -15.17 -9.51 -6.67
C GLY A 81 -14.91 -8.47 -7.77
N LYS A 82 -14.98 -7.16 -7.47
CA LYS A 82 -14.79 -6.08 -8.45
C LYS A 82 -13.94 -4.94 -7.88
N LEU A 83 -13.37 -4.16 -8.80
CA LEU A 83 -12.88 -2.82 -8.54
C LEU A 83 -14.02 -1.82 -8.81
N TRP A 84 -14.30 -0.97 -7.83
CA TRP A 84 -15.31 0.07 -7.89
C TRP A 84 -14.65 1.45 -7.84
N GLN A 85 -15.31 2.45 -8.41
CA GLN A 85 -15.02 3.86 -8.23
C GLN A 85 -16.20 4.51 -7.52
N TRP A 86 -15.94 5.20 -6.41
CA TRP A 86 -16.99 5.78 -5.58
C TRP A 86 -16.47 7.04 -4.87
N ASN A 87 -17.27 8.10 -4.85
CA ASN A 87 -16.97 9.31 -4.10
C ASN A 87 -17.73 9.34 -2.76
N PRO A 88 -17.10 9.00 -1.63
CA PRO A 88 -17.77 9.01 -0.32
C PRO A 88 -18.12 10.42 0.18
N ALA A 89 -17.54 11.48 -0.39
CA ALA A 89 -17.86 12.86 -0.03
C ALA A 89 -19.21 13.33 -0.62
N ASP A 90 -19.66 12.71 -1.71
CA ASP A 90 -20.98 12.95 -2.30
C ASP A 90 -21.96 11.86 -1.87
N ALA A 91 -22.85 12.18 -0.94
CA ALA A 91 -23.86 11.25 -0.42
C ALA A 91 -24.81 10.69 -1.51
N LYS A 92 -24.89 11.32 -2.69
CA LYS A 92 -25.70 10.84 -3.82
C LYS A 92 -24.89 10.06 -4.86
N ALA A 93 -23.57 10.01 -4.74
CA ALA A 93 -22.72 9.31 -5.68
C ALA A 93 -22.96 7.80 -5.60
N ALA A 94 -23.52 7.25 -6.67
CA ALA A 94 -23.61 5.80 -6.84
C ALA A 94 -22.22 5.24 -7.19
N PRO A 95 -21.82 4.09 -6.64
CA PRO A 95 -20.58 3.45 -7.04
C PRO A 95 -20.66 2.95 -8.49
N LYS A 96 -19.55 3.11 -9.23
CA LYS A 96 -19.40 2.65 -10.60
C LYS A 96 -18.42 1.48 -10.65
N ALA A 97 -18.83 0.37 -11.25
CA ALA A 97 -17.92 -0.75 -11.49
C ALA A 97 -16.86 -0.36 -12.53
N VAL A 98 -15.60 -0.62 -12.23
CA VAL A 98 -14.44 -0.34 -13.10
C VAL A 98 -14.02 -1.61 -13.85
N ALA A 99 -13.76 -2.70 -13.11
CA ALA A 99 -13.35 -3.99 -13.67
C ALA A 99 -13.69 -5.13 -12.70
N PRO A 100 -13.95 -6.36 -13.18
CA PRO A 100 -13.95 -7.54 -12.33
C PRO A 100 -12.53 -7.84 -11.82
N LEU A 101 -12.42 -8.29 -10.57
CA LEU A 101 -11.18 -8.87 -10.05
C LEU A 101 -10.94 -10.26 -10.67
N PRO A 102 -9.69 -10.75 -10.69
CA PRO A 102 -9.43 -12.14 -11.08
C PRO A 102 -10.26 -13.12 -10.23
N ALA A 103 -10.70 -14.22 -10.83
CA ALA A 103 -11.45 -15.24 -10.10
C ALA A 103 -10.61 -15.86 -8.97
N SER A 104 -11.24 -16.24 -7.85
CA SER A 104 -10.56 -16.85 -6.70
C SER A 104 -9.38 -16.02 -6.15
N PHE A 105 -9.47 -14.69 -6.29
CA PHE A 105 -8.42 -13.77 -5.87
C PHE A 105 -8.84 -12.94 -4.66
N GLN A 106 -8.06 -13.02 -3.58
CA GLN A 106 -8.24 -12.18 -2.40
C GLN A 106 -7.22 -11.05 -2.42
N VAL A 107 -7.71 -9.81 -2.54
CA VAL A 107 -6.84 -8.61 -2.58
C VAL A 107 -6.43 -8.20 -1.17
N PHE A 108 -5.13 -8.01 -0.95
CA PHE A 108 -4.57 -7.44 0.27
C PHE A 108 -3.70 -6.20 0.04
N GLY A 109 -3.55 -5.76 -1.21
CA GLY A 109 -2.95 -4.48 -1.55
C GLY A 109 -3.43 -3.92 -2.88
N LEU A 110 -3.49 -2.60 -2.97
CA LEU A 110 -3.93 -1.85 -4.13
C LEU A 110 -2.97 -0.68 -4.33
N SER A 111 -2.67 -0.30 -5.57
CA SER A 111 -1.88 0.90 -5.83
C SER A 111 -2.09 1.41 -7.26
N ARG A 112 -1.44 2.53 -7.58
CA ARG A 112 -1.40 3.08 -8.93
C ARG A 112 0.04 3.35 -9.34
N ALA A 113 0.41 2.83 -10.50
CA ALA A 113 1.72 3.07 -11.10
C ALA A 113 1.83 4.50 -11.66
N ASP A 114 2.97 5.13 -11.45
CA ASP A 114 3.34 6.45 -12.01
C ASP A 114 4.55 6.37 -12.97
N GLY A 115 5.11 5.18 -13.16
CA GLY A 115 6.30 4.95 -13.99
C GLY A 115 6.06 5.13 -15.49
N GLU A 116 7.14 5.43 -16.22
CA GLU A 116 7.11 5.53 -17.67
C GLU A 116 6.58 4.24 -18.31
N GLY A 117 5.70 4.36 -19.31
CA GLY A 117 5.08 3.22 -19.98
C GLY A 117 3.97 2.49 -19.21
N VAL A 118 3.83 2.73 -17.90
CA VAL A 118 2.81 2.10 -17.04
C VAL A 118 1.96 3.10 -16.24
N ALA A 119 2.17 4.40 -16.46
CA ALA A 119 1.48 5.46 -15.74
C ALA A 119 -0.05 5.30 -15.78
N GLY A 120 -0.66 5.38 -14.60
CA GLY A 120 -2.11 5.22 -14.41
C GLY A 120 -2.60 3.78 -14.34
N MET A 121 -1.73 2.77 -14.53
CA MET A 121 -2.09 1.37 -14.30
C MET A 121 -2.47 1.16 -12.83
N VAL A 122 -3.61 0.52 -12.59
CA VAL A 122 -4.02 0.11 -11.25
C VAL A 122 -3.44 -1.27 -10.98
N LEU A 123 -2.69 -1.41 -9.89
CA LEU A 123 -2.11 -2.69 -9.47
C LEU A 123 -2.90 -3.27 -8.30
N ILE A 124 -3.13 -4.58 -8.33
CA ILE A 124 -3.67 -5.33 -7.19
C ILE A 124 -2.71 -6.46 -6.84
N ASN A 125 -2.47 -6.62 -5.54
CA ASN A 125 -1.68 -7.70 -4.98
C ASN A 125 -2.56 -8.49 -4.00
N GLY A 126 -2.41 -9.81 -4.05
CA GLY A 126 -3.39 -10.71 -3.48
C GLY A 126 -2.97 -12.16 -3.58
N TRP A 127 -3.76 -13.03 -2.97
CA TRP A 127 -3.60 -14.47 -3.07
C TRP A 127 -4.51 -15.04 -4.13
N TYR A 128 -3.97 -15.92 -4.96
CA TYR A 128 -4.74 -16.71 -5.91
C TYR A 128 -4.92 -18.13 -5.39
N SER A 129 -6.16 -18.60 -5.25
CA SER A 129 -6.38 -20.03 -5.00
C SER A 129 -6.49 -20.81 -6.30
N LEU A 130 -5.67 -21.86 -6.41
CA LEU A 130 -5.78 -22.86 -7.48
C LEU A 130 -7.01 -23.77 -7.30
N ASP A 131 -7.60 -23.81 -6.10
CA ASP A 131 -8.83 -24.53 -5.81
C ASP A 131 -10.00 -23.53 -5.79
N PRO A 132 -10.82 -23.44 -6.87
CA PRO A 132 -11.96 -22.53 -6.90
C PRO A 132 -13.03 -22.84 -5.85
N ALA A 133 -13.04 -24.06 -5.28
CA ALA A 133 -13.92 -24.40 -4.17
C ALA A 133 -13.35 -23.98 -2.80
N LYS A 134 -12.05 -23.64 -2.72
CA LYS A 134 -11.37 -23.18 -1.51
C LYS A 134 -10.57 -21.91 -1.82
N PRO A 135 -11.22 -20.75 -1.92
CA PRO A 135 -10.57 -19.50 -2.33
C PRO A 135 -9.52 -19.00 -1.34
N LYS A 136 -9.45 -19.55 -0.12
CA LYS A 136 -8.37 -19.26 0.83
C LYS A 136 -7.20 -20.21 0.59
N PRO A 137 -5.99 -19.71 0.30
CA PRO A 137 -4.81 -20.55 0.24
C PRO A 137 -4.61 -21.26 1.58
N LYS A 138 -3.94 -22.42 1.56
CA LYS A 138 -3.67 -23.17 2.81
C LYS A 138 -2.62 -22.46 3.65
N ASP A 139 -1.67 -21.81 2.98
CA ASP A 139 -0.61 -21.02 3.60
C ASP A 139 -0.63 -19.58 3.04
N ALA A 140 -0.29 -18.60 3.90
CA ALA A 140 -0.33 -17.17 3.55
C ALA A 140 0.66 -16.77 2.43
N ASP A 141 1.53 -17.69 2.02
CA ASP A 141 2.54 -17.47 0.99
C ASP A 141 2.20 -18.21 -0.31
N GLU A 142 1.22 -19.13 -0.34
CA GLU A 142 0.79 -19.77 -1.59
C GLU A 142 0.21 -18.71 -2.56
N ASN A 143 0.91 -18.50 -3.68
CA ASN A 143 0.47 -17.73 -4.86
C ASN A 143 0.24 -16.22 -4.64
N ALA A 144 1.07 -15.55 -3.83
CA ALA A 144 1.08 -14.09 -3.78
C ALA A 144 1.38 -13.50 -5.16
N SER A 145 0.34 -13.02 -5.84
CA SER A 145 0.36 -12.64 -7.25
C SER A 145 0.16 -11.14 -7.41
N LEU A 146 0.65 -10.59 -8.53
CA LEU A 146 0.48 -9.20 -8.90
C LEU A 146 -0.28 -9.12 -10.23
N PHE A 147 -1.33 -8.31 -10.27
CA PHE A 147 -2.08 -8.03 -11.48
C PHE A 147 -2.14 -6.54 -11.76
N GLY A 148 -2.19 -6.16 -13.03
CA GLY A 148 -2.33 -4.78 -13.49
C GLY A 148 -3.57 -4.60 -14.36
N LEU A 149 -4.24 -3.46 -14.18
CA LEU A 149 -5.30 -2.96 -15.05
C LEU A 149 -4.77 -1.71 -15.75
N LYS A 150 -4.43 -1.84 -17.05
CA LYS A 150 -3.98 -0.71 -17.89
C LYS A 150 -5.08 0.38 -17.93
N PRO A 151 -4.72 1.67 -18.09
CA PRO A 151 -5.69 2.75 -18.26
C PRO A 151 -6.71 2.45 -19.35
N GLY A 152 -8.01 2.60 -19.06
CA GLY A 152 -9.10 2.28 -19.98
C GLY A 152 -9.34 0.78 -20.21
N GLY A 153 -8.51 -0.09 -19.64
CA GLY A 153 -8.69 -1.54 -19.66
C GLY A 153 -9.95 -1.97 -18.92
N LYS A 154 -10.44 -3.18 -19.25
CA LYS A 154 -11.65 -3.77 -18.66
C LYS A 154 -11.39 -5.03 -17.84
N ALA A 155 -10.15 -5.51 -17.82
CA ALA A 155 -9.75 -6.73 -17.15
C ALA A 155 -8.34 -6.61 -16.60
N PHE A 156 -8.12 -7.17 -15.41
CA PHE A 156 -6.80 -7.33 -14.83
C PHE A 156 -6.02 -8.42 -15.56
N LYS A 157 -4.73 -8.17 -15.77
CA LYS A 157 -3.80 -9.14 -16.37
C LYS A 157 -2.62 -9.37 -15.43
N PRO A 158 -2.03 -10.57 -15.41
CA PRO A 158 -0.88 -10.86 -14.56
C PRO A 158 0.29 -9.93 -14.90
N VAL A 159 1.04 -9.53 -13.88
CA VAL A 159 2.36 -8.91 -14.03
C VAL A 159 3.39 -10.02 -13.88
N PHE A 160 4.30 -10.13 -14.84
CA PHE A 160 5.40 -11.08 -14.74
C PHE A 160 6.39 -10.62 -13.68
N VAL A 161 6.68 -11.44 -12.68
CA VAL A 161 7.58 -11.09 -11.58
C VAL A 161 8.93 -11.78 -11.79
N ARG A 162 10.00 -10.99 -11.92
CA ARG A 162 11.34 -11.52 -12.20
C ARG A 162 12.08 -11.84 -10.89
N ARG A 163 12.47 -13.10 -10.70
CA ARG A 163 13.38 -13.59 -9.62
C ARG A 163 12.85 -13.45 -8.18
N LEU A 164 11.55 -13.30 -8.03
CA LEU A 164 10.85 -13.33 -6.74
C LEU A 164 9.77 -14.37 -6.80
N GLU A 165 9.61 -15.13 -5.71
CA GLU A 165 8.54 -16.13 -5.63
C GLU A 165 7.22 -15.45 -5.22
N HIS A 166 7.29 -14.49 -4.29
CA HIS A 166 6.13 -13.83 -3.71
C HIS A 166 6.26 -12.31 -3.71
N VAL A 167 5.23 -11.60 -4.17
CA VAL A 167 5.06 -10.15 -3.90
C VAL A 167 4.21 -10.01 -2.65
N THR A 168 4.84 -9.70 -1.52
CA THR A 168 4.19 -9.68 -0.19
C THR A 168 3.61 -8.32 0.19
N ALA A 169 3.97 -7.26 -0.54
CA ALA A 169 3.31 -5.96 -0.46
C ALA A 169 3.19 -5.33 -1.85
N CYS A 170 2.03 -4.73 -2.14
CA CYS A 170 1.77 -4.10 -3.44
C CYS A 170 2.82 -3.02 -3.77
N PRO A 171 3.30 -2.91 -5.02
CA PRO A 171 4.24 -1.87 -5.39
C PRO A 171 3.69 -0.47 -5.24
N VAL A 172 4.52 0.43 -4.74
CA VAL A 172 4.15 1.81 -4.43
C VAL A 172 5.15 2.72 -5.08
N PHE A 173 4.67 3.85 -5.57
CA PHE A 173 5.48 4.75 -6.36
C PHE A 173 5.51 6.12 -5.71
N ALA A 174 6.66 6.78 -5.71
CA ALA A 174 6.76 8.18 -5.35
C ALA A 174 8.11 8.72 -5.80
N ASN A 175 8.15 9.98 -6.22
CA ASN A 175 9.39 10.67 -6.57
C ASN A 175 10.23 9.90 -7.62
N GLY A 176 9.54 9.22 -8.56
CA GLY A 176 10.17 8.41 -9.60
C GLY A 176 10.87 7.14 -9.10
N ARG A 177 10.54 6.68 -7.88
CA ARG A 177 10.99 5.43 -7.28
C ARG A 177 9.81 4.49 -7.11
N MET A 178 10.06 3.19 -7.16
CA MET A 178 9.06 2.16 -6.86
C MET A 178 9.62 1.21 -5.80
N VAL A 179 8.91 1.05 -4.68
CA VAL A 179 9.26 0.08 -3.64
C VAL A 179 8.11 -0.89 -3.39
N PHE A 180 8.43 -2.07 -2.90
CA PHE A 180 7.45 -3.13 -2.68
C PHE A 180 7.97 -4.17 -1.68
N GLY A 181 7.08 -5.03 -1.22
CA GLY A 181 7.42 -6.19 -0.40
C GLY A 181 7.63 -7.40 -1.30
N GLY A 182 8.75 -8.09 -1.17
CA GLY A 182 9.07 -9.29 -1.96
C GLY A 182 9.76 -10.32 -1.09
N ASP A 183 9.25 -11.56 -1.08
CA ASP A 183 9.74 -12.63 -0.21
C ASP A 183 9.97 -12.15 1.25
N HIS A 184 9.02 -11.35 1.77
CA HIS A 184 9.01 -10.75 3.12
C HIS A 184 9.98 -9.58 3.36
N ASP A 185 10.80 -9.18 2.40
CA ASP A 185 11.74 -8.08 2.54
C ASP A 185 11.31 -6.81 1.79
N LEU A 186 12.04 -5.72 2.02
CA LEU A 186 11.86 -4.48 1.28
C LEU A 186 12.68 -4.52 -0.03
N TRP A 187 12.00 -4.30 -1.14
CA TRP A 187 12.57 -4.24 -2.48
C TRP A 187 12.35 -2.88 -3.11
N GLU A 188 13.28 -2.48 -3.97
CA GLU A 188 13.15 -1.32 -4.84
C GLU A 188 13.39 -1.73 -6.30
N GLY A 189 12.68 -1.12 -7.24
CA GLY A 189 12.83 -1.47 -8.65
C GLY A 189 11.96 -0.66 -9.60
N GLY A 190 11.41 -1.34 -10.61
CA GLY A 190 10.54 -0.73 -11.61
C GLY A 190 9.54 -1.71 -12.20
N LEU A 191 8.56 -1.14 -12.90
CA LEU A 191 7.56 -1.88 -13.65
C LEU A 191 7.66 -1.47 -15.11
N GLU A 192 8.01 -2.43 -15.96
CA GLU A 192 8.11 -2.24 -17.40
C GLU A 192 6.78 -2.59 -18.07
N GLY A 193 6.28 -1.68 -18.90
CA GLY A 193 5.14 -1.97 -19.76
C GLY A 193 5.55 -2.95 -20.85
N GLU A 194 4.67 -3.90 -21.17
CA GLU A 194 4.88 -4.82 -22.29
C GLU A 194 4.43 -4.16 -23.59
N GLU A 195 5.12 -4.49 -24.69
CA GLU A 195 4.76 -4.09 -26.05
C GLU A 195 3.30 -4.46 -26.37
N GLU A 196 2.65 -3.67 -27.24
CA GLU A 196 1.21 -3.77 -27.52
C GLU A 196 0.76 -5.17 -27.99
N ASP A 197 1.67 -5.95 -28.56
CA ASP A 197 1.39 -7.27 -29.13
C ASP A 197 1.26 -8.39 -28.08
N MET A 198 1.61 -8.14 -26.81
CA MET A 198 1.51 -9.14 -25.73
C MET A 198 0.26 -8.95 -24.87
N ASP A 199 -0.87 -9.42 -25.38
CA ASP A 199 -2.18 -9.23 -24.73
C ASP A 199 -2.37 -10.05 -23.43
N PHE A 200 -1.47 -10.99 -23.09
CA PHE A 200 -1.65 -11.90 -21.94
C PHE A 200 -1.10 -11.39 -20.60
N ARG A 201 -0.32 -10.29 -20.58
CA ARG A 201 0.28 -9.73 -19.35
C ARG A 201 0.19 -8.21 -19.30
N ALA A 202 0.20 -7.64 -18.10
CA ALA A 202 0.12 -6.20 -17.88
C ALA A 202 1.48 -5.50 -17.97
N GLY A 203 2.54 -6.17 -17.53
CA GLY A 203 3.88 -5.61 -17.35
C GLY A 203 4.87 -6.67 -16.84
N THR A 204 6.13 -6.26 -16.68
CA THR A 204 7.18 -7.02 -15.98
C THR A 204 7.69 -6.24 -14.78
N LEU A 205 7.59 -6.83 -13.58
CA LEU A 205 8.16 -6.32 -12.34
C LEU A 205 9.61 -6.80 -12.21
N TRP A 206 10.51 -5.85 -11.94
CA TRP A 206 11.89 -6.12 -11.58
C TRP A 206 12.28 -5.30 -10.35
N GLY A 207 13.33 -5.75 -9.66
CA GLY A 207 13.88 -5.02 -8.52
C GLY A 207 15.11 -5.69 -7.94
N HIS A 208 15.60 -5.09 -6.88
CA HIS A 208 16.67 -5.60 -6.02
C HIS A 208 16.22 -5.47 -4.57
N ARG A 209 16.71 -6.38 -3.73
CA ARG A 209 16.44 -6.38 -2.29
C ARG A 209 17.17 -5.19 -1.66
N SER A 210 16.41 -4.19 -1.24
CA SER A 210 16.90 -2.91 -0.70
C SER A 210 17.26 -3.05 0.77
N ALA A 211 16.37 -3.65 1.58
CA ALA A 211 16.65 -3.92 3.00
C ALA A 211 16.08 -5.28 3.43
N PRO A 212 16.90 -6.13 4.10
CA PRO A 212 16.50 -7.43 4.62
C PRO A 212 15.68 -7.28 5.92
N LEU A 213 14.46 -6.76 5.82
CA LEU A 213 13.59 -6.49 6.98
C LEU A 213 12.86 -7.73 7.51
N GLY A 214 12.76 -8.80 6.71
CA GLY A 214 12.11 -10.03 7.13
C GLY A 214 12.83 -10.65 8.33
N MET A 215 12.10 -10.90 9.41
CA MET A 215 12.61 -11.57 10.60
C MET A 215 11.86 -12.88 10.80
N PHE A 216 12.56 -13.99 10.65
CA PHE A 216 12.01 -15.31 10.98
C PHE A 216 12.55 -15.70 12.34
N ASN A 217 11.63 -15.83 13.30
CA ASN A 217 12.01 -16.31 14.60
C ASN A 217 12.34 -17.79 14.50
N THR A 218 13.60 -18.13 14.77
CA THR A 218 14.06 -19.50 14.89
C THR A 218 14.29 -19.89 16.35
N ASP A 219 14.19 -18.94 17.29
CA ASP A 219 14.28 -19.26 18.70
C ASP A 219 13.03 -20.04 19.14
N SER A 220 13.26 -21.05 19.98
CA SER A 220 12.24 -21.98 20.48
C SER A 220 11.49 -22.84 19.45
N ALA A 221 11.95 -22.96 18.20
CA ALA A 221 11.27 -23.72 17.14
C ALA A 221 9.80 -23.30 16.90
N ASN A 222 9.43 -22.09 17.32
CA ASN A 222 8.17 -21.49 16.98
C ASN A 222 8.32 -20.87 15.59
N GLY A 223 7.54 -21.31 14.61
CA GLY A 223 7.54 -20.77 13.24
C GLY A 223 6.98 -19.35 13.12
N GLY A 224 7.25 -18.49 14.11
CA GLY A 224 6.87 -17.08 14.07
C GLY A 224 7.80 -16.32 13.14
N GLY A 225 7.25 -15.39 12.36
CA GLY A 225 8.05 -14.51 11.53
C GLY A 225 7.28 -13.24 11.22
N MET A 226 8.01 -12.16 10.97
CA MET A 226 7.51 -10.89 10.47
C MET A 226 8.09 -10.64 9.10
N GLY A 227 7.23 -10.22 8.17
CA GLY A 227 7.64 -9.81 6.84
C GLY A 227 6.98 -8.50 6.44
N VAL A 228 7.56 -7.81 5.47
CA VAL A 228 6.97 -6.62 4.87
C VAL A 228 5.64 -6.98 4.20
N ARG A 229 4.53 -6.45 4.74
CA ARG A 229 3.16 -6.67 4.24
C ARG A 229 2.58 -5.43 3.57
N GLN A 230 3.00 -4.24 3.99
CA GLN A 230 2.59 -2.97 3.38
C GLN A 230 3.78 -2.02 3.38
N VAL A 231 3.86 -1.17 2.36
CA VAL A 231 4.87 -0.12 2.26
C VAL A 231 4.23 1.18 1.80
N VAL A 232 4.80 2.31 2.19
CA VAL A 232 4.54 3.64 1.61
C VAL A 232 5.85 4.41 1.51
N ILE A 233 5.92 5.37 0.59
CA ILE A 233 7.05 6.31 0.51
C ILE A 233 6.55 7.68 0.98
N ALA A 234 7.26 8.30 1.92
CA ALA A 234 6.98 9.65 2.38
C ALA A 234 8.29 10.46 2.46
N GLY A 235 8.42 11.48 1.60
CA GLY A 235 9.70 12.15 1.39
C GLY A 235 10.77 11.19 0.87
N ASP A 236 11.92 11.15 1.56
CA ASP A 236 13.06 10.27 1.24
C ASP A 236 13.11 9.07 2.20
N THR A 237 11.95 8.51 2.56
CA THR A 237 11.85 7.42 3.52
C THR A 237 10.77 6.44 3.10
N VAL A 238 11.11 5.14 3.13
CA VAL A 238 10.11 4.07 3.08
C VAL A 238 9.63 3.80 4.49
N TRP A 239 8.33 3.65 4.62
CA TRP A 239 7.70 3.15 5.84
C TRP A 239 7.11 1.80 5.52
N ALA A 240 7.57 0.76 6.20
CA ALA A 240 7.18 -0.62 6.01
C ALA A 240 6.41 -1.11 7.23
N ALA A 241 5.18 -1.57 7.01
CA ALA A 241 4.45 -2.36 8.00
C ALA A 241 4.91 -3.81 7.88
N LEU A 242 5.57 -4.29 8.92
CA LEU A 242 5.88 -5.69 9.11
C LEU A 242 4.71 -6.37 9.82
N GLY A 243 4.33 -7.55 9.32
CA GLY A 243 3.26 -8.35 9.89
C GLY A 243 3.65 -9.81 9.99
N GLY A 244 3.28 -10.40 11.12
CA GLY A 244 3.54 -11.78 11.49
C GLY A 244 2.44 -12.31 12.40
N ARG A 245 2.55 -13.58 12.79
CA ARG A 245 1.64 -14.15 13.78
C ARG A 245 1.96 -13.57 15.16
N HIS A 246 1.06 -12.71 15.68
CA HIS A 246 1.20 -12.00 16.97
C HIS A 246 2.41 -11.06 17.07
N MET A 247 2.90 -10.57 15.94
CA MET A 247 4.01 -9.63 15.88
C MET A 247 3.81 -8.66 14.73
N GLY A 248 3.87 -7.37 15.02
CA GLY A 248 3.83 -6.30 14.04
C GLY A 248 4.85 -5.22 14.37
N ALA A 249 5.29 -4.51 13.35
CA ALA A 249 6.12 -3.33 13.54
C ALA A 249 5.89 -2.37 12.38
N LEU A 250 5.97 -1.07 12.65
CA LEU A 250 6.15 -0.08 11.60
C LEU A 250 7.63 0.31 11.63
N VAL A 251 8.32 0.19 10.51
CA VAL A 251 9.75 0.49 10.39
C VAL A 251 9.95 1.55 9.31
N SER A 252 10.76 2.55 9.62
CA SER A 252 11.22 3.55 8.66
C SER A 252 12.61 3.21 8.14
N VAL A 253 12.82 3.31 6.83
CA VAL A 253 14.10 3.06 6.16
C VAL A 253 14.40 4.23 5.23
N PRO A 254 15.52 4.95 5.41
CA PRO A 254 15.88 6.06 4.55
C PRO A 254 16.20 5.59 3.13
N LEU A 255 15.75 6.36 2.15
CA LEU A 255 15.95 6.09 0.74
C LEU A 255 17.20 6.81 0.23
N GLU A 256 18.38 6.21 0.38
CA GLU A 256 19.66 6.89 0.14
C GLU A 256 19.90 7.35 -1.32
N LYS A 257 19.99 6.41 -2.27
CA LYS A 257 20.27 6.69 -3.69
C LYS A 257 19.32 5.90 -4.58
N LYS A 258 18.93 6.48 -5.71
CA LYS A 258 18.10 5.80 -6.71
C LYS A 258 18.94 4.75 -7.44
N VAL A 259 18.44 3.51 -7.49
CA VAL A 259 19.21 2.39 -8.02
C VAL A 259 19.25 2.35 -9.54
N ALA A 260 18.27 2.97 -10.22
CA ALA A 260 18.27 3.09 -11.68
C ALA A 260 19.50 3.84 -12.24
N ASP A 261 20.24 4.56 -11.39
CA ASP A 261 21.41 5.34 -11.78
C ASP A 261 22.74 4.57 -11.57
N GLN A 262 22.70 3.27 -11.25
CA GLN A 262 23.87 2.47 -10.88
C GLN A 262 23.96 1.17 -11.69
N GLU A 263 25.18 0.76 -12.03
CA GLU A 263 25.42 -0.63 -12.42
C GLU A 263 25.02 -1.54 -11.25
N HIS A 264 24.45 -2.71 -11.57
CA HIS A 264 24.08 -3.66 -10.52
C HIS A 264 25.33 -4.02 -9.70
N PRO A 265 25.31 -3.80 -8.37
CA PRO A 265 26.44 -4.15 -7.52
C PRO A 265 26.68 -5.65 -7.60
N ASP A 266 27.95 -6.07 -7.43
CA ASP A 266 28.23 -7.49 -7.26
C ASP A 266 27.58 -8.03 -5.97
N LEU A 267 27.63 -9.35 -5.76
CA LEU A 267 27.01 -9.97 -4.59
C LEU A 267 27.59 -9.43 -3.27
N THR A 268 28.89 -9.18 -3.20
CA THR A 268 29.55 -8.70 -1.96
C THR A 268 29.15 -7.27 -1.64
N GLU A 269 29.10 -6.40 -2.65
CA GLU A 269 28.63 -5.04 -2.51
C GLU A 269 27.13 -4.99 -2.17
N THR A 270 26.32 -5.85 -2.79
CA THR A 270 24.89 -6.00 -2.46
C THR A 270 24.69 -6.31 -0.98
N TRP A 271 25.43 -7.27 -0.42
CA TRP A 271 25.36 -7.61 1.01
C TRP A 271 25.78 -6.44 1.92
N LYS A 272 26.81 -5.68 1.51
CA LYS A 272 27.25 -4.51 2.26
C LYS A 272 26.15 -3.44 2.31
N ILE A 273 25.57 -3.11 1.16
CA ILE A 273 24.48 -2.13 1.03
C ILE A 273 23.28 -2.57 1.88
N GLN A 274 22.87 -3.84 1.77
CA GLN A 274 21.74 -4.37 2.54
C GLN A 274 21.95 -4.28 4.06
N ARG A 275 23.18 -4.55 4.53
CA ARG A 275 23.52 -4.43 5.95
C ARG A 275 23.52 -2.97 6.42
N GLU A 276 24.05 -2.07 5.60
CA GLU A 276 24.07 -0.63 5.89
C GLU A 276 22.65 -0.05 5.93
N GLN A 277 21.78 -0.46 5.00
CA GLN A 277 20.36 -0.11 4.98
C GLN A 277 19.61 -0.67 6.19
N LEU A 278 19.82 -1.94 6.54
CA LEU A 278 19.23 -2.53 7.74
C LEU A 278 19.67 -1.79 9.01
N ALA A 279 20.93 -1.38 9.11
CA ALA A 279 21.43 -0.64 10.27
C ALA A 279 20.80 0.75 10.42
N GLN A 280 20.24 1.30 9.34
CA GLN A 280 19.52 2.57 9.34
C GLN A 280 18.02 2.42 9.57
N ALA A 281 17.48 1.20 9.50
CA ALA A 281 16.08 0.95 9.76
C ALA A 281 15.73 1.30 11.22
N GLN A 282 14.73 2.16 11.41
CA GLN A 282 14.28 2.59 12.73
C GLN A 282 12.84 2.14 12.99
N PRO A 283 12.59 1.35 14.06
CA PRO A 283 11.23 1.03 14.46
C PRO A 283 10.51 2.29 14.95
N VAL A 284 9.24 2.40 14.61
CA VAL A 284 8.35 3.44 15.11
C VAL A 284 7.76 2.99 16.43
N LEU A 285 8.02 3.76 17.48
CA LEU A 285 7.55 3.47 18.83
C LEU A 285 6.24 4.22 19.07
N LEU A 286 5.20 3.50 19.48
CA LEU A 286 3.92 4.11 19.84
C LEU A 286 3.96 4.59 21.30
N PRO A 287 3.45 5.81 21.58
CA PRO A 287 3.26 6.28 22.95
C PRO A 287 2.36 5.33 23.74
N GLN A 288 2.77 4.96 24.95
CA GLN A 288 1.93 4.21 25.88
C GLN A 288 1.01 5.15 26.67
N GLU A 289 -0.21 4.71 26.93
CA GLU A 289 -1.13 5.36 27.88
C GLU A 289 -1.00 4.65 29.24
N GLY A 290 -0.31 5.26 30.23
CA GLY A 290 -0.19 4.68 31.59
C GLY A 290 1.11 5.00 32.32
N GLU A 291 1.22 4.56 33.58
CA GLU A 291 2.38 4.81 34.47
C GLU A 291 3.58 3.89 34.24
N GLU A 292 3.40 2.71 33.63
CA GLU A 292 4.52 1.84 33.25
C GLU A 292 5.06 2.30 31.90
N LYS A 293 6.22 2.97 31.91
CA LYS A 293 6.94 3.39 30.69
C LYS A 293 7.65 2.19 30.05
N GLY A 294 6.90 1.31 29.39
CA GLY A 294 7.41 0.28 28.50
C GLY A 294 7.27 0.65 27.02
N PHE A 295 7.63 -0.27 26.13
CA PHE A 295 7.20 -0.24 24.73
C PHE A 295 6.11 -1.29 24.57
N ASP A 296 4.96 -0.92 24.00
CA ASP A 296 3.90 -1.88 23.74
C ASP A 296 4.31 -2.76 22.56
N THR A 297 4.14 -4.06 22.70
CA THR A 297 4.35 -4.98 21.58
C THR A 297 3.15 -4.84 20.66
N ILE A 298 3.35 -4.16 19.53
CA ILE A 298 2.36 -4.14 18.47
C ILE A 298 2.22 -5.57 17.93
N GLU A 299 1.03 -6.15 18.00
CA GLU A 299 0.72 -7.46 17.45
C GLU A 299 0.50 -7.39 15.93
N SER A 300 0.01 -6.25 15.43
CA SER A 300 -0.24 -6.05 14.00
C SER A 300 -0.22 -4.58 13.60
N VAL A 301 0.29 -4.31 12.39
CA VAL A 301 0.15 -3.03 11.69
C VAL A 301 -0.56 -3.28 10.37
N ASP A 302 -1.62 -2.54 10.11
CA ASP A 302 -2.33 -2.53 8.84
C ASP A 302 -2.85 -1.11 8.51
N GLY A 303 -3.66 -0.97 7.46
CA GLY A 303 -4.21 0.34 7.08
C GLY A 303 -3.14 1.38 6.74
N LEU A 304 -1.90 0.98 6.44
CA LEU A 304 -0.81 1.90 6.13
C LEU A 304 -1.10 2.64 4.82
N CYS A 305 -1.16 3.96 4.89
CA CYS A 305 -1.34 4.83 3.73
C CYS A 305 -0.60 6.16 3.91
N VAL A 306 -0.36 6.85 2.80
CA VAL A 306 0.36 8.14 2.79
C VAL A 306 -0.40 9.16 1.95
N TRP A 307 -0.36 10.41 2.39
CA TRP A 307 -0.67 11.57 1.58
C TRP A 307 0.59 12.42 1.44
N THR A 308 0.87 12.89 0.23
CA THR A 308 1.94 13.87 -0.04
C THR A 308 1.31 15.13 -0.61
N GLY A 309 1.55 16.27 0.04
CA GLY A 309 1.09 17.58 -0.38
C GLY A 309 1.93 18.17 -1.53
N PRO A 310 1.38 19.15 -2.25
CA PRO A 310 2.07 19.84 -3.34
C PRO A 310 3.31 20.64 -2.88
N ASP A 311 3.40 20.96 -1.59
CA ASP A 311 4.51 21.64 -0.93
C ASP A 311 5.56 20.65 -0.36
N GLY A 312 5.41 19.35 -0.65
CA GLY A 312 6.26 18.30 -0.08
C GLY A 312 6.01 18.04 1.40
N ALA A 313 4.91 18.54 1.97
CA ALA A 313 4.37 18.02 3.21
C ALA A 313 3.92 16.58 3.01
N TRP A 314 3.93 15.78 4.06
CA TRP A 314 3.37 14.44 4.00
C TRP A 314 2.75 14.04 5.33
N LYS A 315 1.79 13.13 5.25
CA LYS A 315 1.15 12.47 6.39
C LYS A 315 1.08 10.99 6.11
N ILE A 316 1.32 10.19 7.14
CA ILE A 316 1.14 8.74 7.12
C ILE A 316 0.06 8.43 8.12
N ALA A 317 -0.85 7.54 7.77
CA ALA A 317 -1.77 6.94 8.71
C ALA A 317 -1.62 5.42 8.66
N PHE A 318 -1.82 4.78 9.80
CA PHE A 318 -1.82 3.33 9.95
C PHE A 318 -2.70 2.95 11.14
N ARG A 319 -3.10 1.68 11.21
CA ARG A 319 -3.80 1.11 12.35
C ARG A 319 -2.93 0.06 13.02
N ALA A 320 -2.84 0.15 14.34
CA ALA A 320 -2.17 -0.80 15.19
C ALA A 320 -3.20 -1.69 15.91
N ASP A 321 -2.87 -2.96 16.07
CA ASP A 321 -3.61 -3.97 16.84
C ASP A 321 -5.07 -4.09 16.45
N ASN A 322 -5.33 -3.85 15.16
CA ASN A 322 -6.66 -3.86 14.55
C ASN A 322 -7.67 -2.87 15.18
N LYS A 323 -7.21 -1.92 15.99
CA LYS A 323 -8.08 -1.04 16.81
C LYS A 323 -7.72 0.43 16.71
N THR A 324 -6.45 0.77 16.88
CA THR A 324 -6.04 2.16 17.09
C THR A 324 -5.43 2.76 15.83
N PHE A 325 -6.04 3.83 15.31
CA PHE A 325 -5.49 4.60 14.21
C PHE A 325 -4.50 5.64 14.72
N TRP A 326 -3.34 5.68 14.08
CA TRP A 326 -2.25 6.59 14.35
C TRP A 326 -1.91 7.41 13.11
N GLN A 327 -1.36 8.59 13.32
CA GLN A 327 -0.88 9.47 12.26
C GLN A 327 0.52 9.98 12.55
N ILE A 328 1.38 10.03 11.53
CA ILE A 328 2.70 10.65 11.58
C ILE A 328 2.73 11.75 10.52
N GLU A 329 3.23 12.93 10.87
CA GLU A 329 3.40 14.04 9.94
C GLU A 329 4.88 14.39 9.79
N LYS A 330 5.24 15.03 8.67
CA LYS A 330 6.60 15.50 8.44
C LYS A 330 7.12 16.35 9.60
N GLY A 331 8.23 15.92 10.20
CA GLY A 331 8.87 16.61 11.33
C GLY A 331 8.26 16.33 12.71
N ALA A 332 7.22 15.50 12.79
CA ALA A 332 6.71 15.01 14.07
C ALA A 332 7.76 14.11 14.75
N LYS A 333 7.89 14.24 16.08
CA LYS A 333 8.78 13.39 16.88
C LYS A 333 8.16 12.03 17.19
N GLU A 334 6.83 11.99 17.32
CA GLU A 334 6.07 10.83 17.77
C GLU A 334 4.76 10.73 16.96
N PRO A 335 4.23 9.50 16.75
CA PRO A 335 2.91 9.30 16.19
C PRO A 335 1.81 9.89 17.08
N LYS A 336 0.79 10.50 16.47
CA LYS A 336 -0.41 11.01 17.13
C LYS A 336 -1.54 9.99 17.03
N LYS A 337 -2.13 9.59 18.16
CA LYS A 337 -3.36 8.78 18.19
C LYS A 337 -4.51 9.59 17.59
N LEU A 338 -5.18 9.03 16.57
CA LEU A 338 -6.36 9.64 15.95
C LEU A 338 -7.64 9.14 16.61
N PHE A 339 -7.77 7.82 16.74
CA PHE A 339 -9.00 7.18 17.19
C PHE A 339 -8.73 5.74 17.58
N GLU A 340 -9.49 5.24 18.54
CA GLU A 340 -9.49 3.83 18.92
C GLU A 340 -10.89 3.26 18.66
N GLN A 341 -10.95 2.27 17.78
CA GLN A 341 -12.18 1.57 17.49
C GLN A 341 -12.54 0.71 18.70
N PRO A 342 -13.79 0.79 19.23
CA PRO A 342 -14.22 -0.09 20.30
C PRO A 342 -13.99 -1.54 19.89
N GLY A 343 -13.36 -2.34 20.74
CA GLY A 343 -13.15 -3.76 20.47
C GLY A 343 -14.49 -4.46 20.22
N GLN A 344 -14.50 -5.44 19.31
CA GLN A 344 -15.51 -6.49 19.39
C GLN A 344 -15.13 -7.35 20.60
N GLU A 345 -15.86 -7.21 21.71
CA GLU A 345 -15.77 -8.13 22.84
C GLU A 345 -16.20 -9.55 22.43
#